data_AF-A0AAE8IQM8-F1
#
_entry.id   AF-A0AAE8IQM8-F1
#
_cell.length_a   1.000
_cell.length_b   1.000
_cell.length_c   1.000
_cell.angle_alpha   90.00
_cell.angle_beta   90.00
_cell.angle_gamma   90.00
#
_symmetry.space_group_name_H-M   'P 1'
#
loop_
_entity.id
_entity.type
_entity.pdbx_description
1 polymer ?
#
loop_
_entity_poly.entity_id
_entity_poly.type
_entity_poly.pdbx_seq_one_letter_code
_entity_poly.pdbx_strand_id
1 'polypeptide(L)'
;MTWIFGAMIGALLLPIYEAIQDQDIWQKLLAFASIASKTSVMILVISVLRDDWTVGVVGVLILCVGNAALMLLAHILRRVNLP
;
A
#
# COMPACT_ATOMS: atom_id res chain seq x y z
N MET A 1 -6.67 1.87 -24.96
CA MET A 1 -6.12 2.79 -23.95
C MET A 1 -7.04 2.94 -22.73
N THR A 2 -8.35 3.18 -22.89
CA THR A 2 -9.33 3.24 -21.78
C THR A 2 -9.51 1.93 -21.01
N TRP A 3 -9.43 0.78 -21.68
CA TRP A 3 -9.58 -0.55 -21.07
C TRP A 3 -8.47 -0.92 -20.07
N ILE A 4 -7.25 -0.46 -20.30
CA ILE A 4 -6.10 -0.72 -19.41
C ILE A 4 -6.27 0.06 -18.10
N PHE A 5 -6.71 1.33 -18.19
CA PHE A 5 -7.06 2.13 -17.03
C PHE A 5 -8.22 1.53 -16.22
N GLY A 6 -9.25 1.00 -16.89
CA GLY A 6 -10.35 0.30 -16.23
C GLY A 6 -9.90 -0.95 -15.46
N ALA A 7 -8.99 -1.74 -16.02
CA ALA A 7 -8.42 -2.91 -15.36
C ALA A 7 -7.54 -2.53 -14.15
N MET A 8 -6.76 -1.45 -14.25
CA MET A 8 -5.94 -0.95 -13.14
C MET A 8 -6.80 -0.41 -11.98
N ILE A 9 -7.92 0.25 -12.28
CA ILE A 9 -8.89 0.70 -11.28
C ILE A 9 -9.57 -0.50 -10.62
N GLY A 10 -10.01 -1.49 -11.41
CA GLY A 10 -10.61 -2.72 -10.88
C GLY A 10 -9.66 -3.52 -9.98
N ALA A 11 -8.38 -3.61 -10.35
CA ALA A 11 -7.34 -4.23 -9.52
C ALA A 11 -7.08 -3.44 -8.21
N LEU A 12 -7.28 -2.12 -8.22
CA LEU A 12 -7.17 -1.26 -7.04
C LEU A 12 -8.37 -1.41 -6.08
N LEU A 13 -9.55 -1.80 -6.58
CA LEU A 13 -10.75 -2.02 -5.75
C LEU A 13 -10.72 -3.35 -4.98
N LEU A 14 -10.00 -4.35 -5.49
CA LEU A 14 -9.84 -5.66 -4.84
C LEU A 14 -9.30 -5.58 -3.40
N PRO A 15 -8.18 -4.87 -3.13
CA PRO A 15 -7.68 -4.68 -1.77
C PRO A 15 -8.60 -3.83 -0.87
N ILE A 16 -9.41 -2.94 -1.45
CA ILE A 16 -10.38 -2.12 -0.71
C ILE A 16 -11.55 -2.99 -0.23
N TYR A 17 -11.98 -3.96 -1.04
CA TYR A 17 -13.04 -4.90 -0.67
C TYR A 17 -12.61 -5.85 0.45
N GLU A 18 -11.39 -6.39 0.37
CA GLU A 18 -10.80 -7.24 1.41
C GLU A 18 -10.61 -6.47 2.73
N ALA A 19 -10.19 -5.19 2.63
CA ALA A 19 -10.15 -4.31 3.79
C ALA A 19 -11.54 -4.10 4.42
N ILE A 20 -12.62 -4.04 3.65
CA ILE A 20 -13.98 -3.84 4.18
C ILE A 20 -14.52 -5.10 4.89
N GLN A 21 -14.08 -6.30 4.51
CA GLN A 21 -14.68 -7.57 4.97
C GLN A 21 -14.11 -8.11 6.30
N ASP A 22 -12.87 -7.74 6.68
CA ASP A 22 -12.26 -8.25 7.90
C ASP A 22 -12.63 -7.41 9.13
N GLN A 23 -13.20 -8.07 10.15
CA GLN A 23 -13.70 -7.45 11.38
C GLN A 23 -12.58 -7.17 12.39
N ASP A 24 -11.40 -7.78 12.21
CA ASP A 24 -10.24 -7.57 13.07
C ASP A 24 -9.35 -6.42 12.55
N ILE A 25 -9.29 -5.34 13.32
CA ILE A 25 -8.53 -4.13 12.99
C ILE A 25 -7.03 -4.45 12.75
N TRP A 26 -6.52 -5.50 13.41
CA TRP A 26 -5.16 -6.00 13.25
C TRP A 26 -4.92 -6.72 11.92
N GLN A 27 -5.86 -7.57 11.46
CA GLN A 27 -5.80 -8.23 10.14
C GLN A 27 -5.82 -7.19 9.02
N LYS A 28 -6.73 -6.22 9.14
CA LYS A 28 -6.90 -5.11 8.21
C LYS A 28 -5.63 -4.26 8.11
N LEU A 29 -4.97 -3.98 9.23
CA LEU A 29 -3.68 -3.26 9.26
C LEU A 29 -2.55 -4.04 8.56
N LEU A 30 -2.47 -5.36 8.79
CA LEU A 30 -1.50 -6.24 8.11
C LEU A 30 -1.75 -6.29 6.61
N ALA A 31 -3.01 -6.36 6.18
CA ALA A 31 -3.39 -6.31 4.78
C ALA A 31 -2.94 -4.98 4.12
N PHE A 32 -3.20 -3.84 4.76
CA PHE A 32 -2.75 -2.53 4.27
C PHE A 32 -1.23 -2.43 4.14
N ALA A 33 -0.47 -3.00 5.09
CA ALA A 33 0.99 -3.02 5.01
C ALA A 33 1.53 -3.85 3.85
N SER A 34 0.91 -5.00 3.59
CA SER A 34 1.27 -5.85 2.46
C SER A 34 0.97 -5.18 1.12
N ILE A 35 -0.19 -4.53 0.99
CA ILE A 35 -0.59 -3.78 -0.22
C ILE A 35 0.37 -2.62 -0.48
N ALA A 36 0.68 -1.82 0.54
CA ALA A 36 1.59 -0.68 0.41
C ALA A 36 2.97 -1.13 -0.10
N SER A 37 3.54 -2.16 0.54
CA SER A 37 4.85 -2.69 0.15
C SER A 37 4.85 -3.27 -1.27
N LYS A 38 3.86 -4.09 -1.65
CA LYS A 38 3.74 -4.64 -3.01
C LYS A 38 3.64 -3.54 -4.07
N THR A 39 2.85 -2.51 -3.79
CA THR A 39 2.63 -1.39 -4.71
C THR A 39 3.90 -0.56 -4.87
N SER A 40 4.60 -0.25 -3.78
CA SER A 40 5.86 0.51 -3.84
C SER A 40 6.96 -0.24 -4.59
N VAL A 41 7.08 -1.56 -4.38
CA VAL A 41 8.01 -2.40 -5.15
C VAL A 41 7.64 -2.41 -6.63
N MET A 42 6.34 -2.47 -6.97
CA MET A 42 5.88 -2.37 -8.36
C MET A 42 6.29 -1.04 -9.01
N ILE A 43 6.13 0.08 -8.29
CA ILE A 43 6.55 1.42 -8.77
C ILE A 43 8.07 1.47 -9.01
N LEU A 44 8.86 0.89 -8.11
CA LEU A 44 10.31 0.78 -8.25
C LEU A 44 10.72 -0.03 -9.48
N VAL A 45 10.10 -1.18 -9.70
CA VAL A 45 10.36 -2.01 -10.88
C VAL A 45 10.02 -1.26 -12.17
N ILE A 46 8.90 -0.53 -12.20
CA ILE A 46 8.50 0.29 -13.35
C ILE A 46 9.47 1.44 -13.59
N SER A 47 9.99 2.08 -12.54
CA SER A 47 10.99 3.15 -12.65
C SER A 47 12.28 2.67 -13.29
N VAL A 48 12.81 1.51 -12.85
CA VAL A 48 14.01 0.91 -13.43
C VAL A 48 13.78 0.55 -14.89
N LEU A 49 12.61 0.00 -15.24
CA LEU A 49 12.25 -0.35 -16.63
C LEU A 49 12.10 0.87 -17.56
N ARG A 50 11.71 2.03 -17.02
CA ARG A 50 11.54 3.27 -17.78
C ARG A 50 12.78 4.18 -17.80
N ASP A 51 13.85 3.79 -17.10
CA ASP A 51 15.04 4.62 -16.87
C ASP A 51 14.71 6.00 -16.26
N ASP A 52 13.58 6.08 -15.54
CA ASP A 52 13.08 7.33 -14.98
C ASP A 52 13.44 7.42 -13.50
N TRP A 53 14.57 8.08 -13.23
CA TRP A 53 15.15 8.22 -11.89
C TRP A 53 14.21 8.92 -10.90
N THR A 54 13.45 9.91 -11.37
CA THR A 54 12.56 10.71 -10.51
C THR A 54 11.43 9.87 -9.92
N VAL A 55 10.84 8.98 -10.73
CA VAL A 55 9.81 8.04 -10.29
C VAL A 55 10.39 7.01 -9.31
N GLY A 56 11.66 6.65 -9.47
CA GLY A 56 12.36 5.73 -8.56
C GLY A 56 12.50 6.30 -7.16
N VAL A 57 12.91 7.57 -7.05
CA VAL A 57 13.01 8.29 -5.77
C VAL A 57 11.65 8.37 -5.08
N VAL A 58 10.59 8.70 -5.83
CA VAL A 58 9.22 8.72 -5.30
C VAL A 58 8.81 7.32 -4.82
N GLY A 59 9.14 6.27 -5.57
CA GLY A 59 8.89 4.88 -5.18
C GLY A 59 9.56 4.49 -3.86
N VAL A 60 10.84 4.85 -3.67
CA VAL A 60 11.56 4.62 -2.40
C VAL A 60 10.90 5.39 -1.25
N LEU A 61 10.52 6.66 -1.47
CA LEU A 61 9.86 7.46 -0.45
C LEU A 61 8.53 6.83 -0.01
N ILE A 62 7.70 6.38 -0.96
CA ILE A 62 6.43 5.72 -0.64
C ILE A 62 6.69 4.42 0.14
N LEU A 63 7.73 3.64 -0.23
CA LEU A 63 8.07 2.40 0.46
C LEU A 63 8.48 2.63 1.92
N CYS A 64 9.37 3.61 2.15
CA CYS A 64 9.91 3.91 3.48
C CYS A 64 8.86 4.59 4.37
N VAL A 65 8.23 5.65 3.88
CA VAL A 65 7.25 6.43 4.64
C VAL A 65 5.98 5.62 4.88
N GLY A 66 5.50 4.86 3.88
CA GLY A 66 4.31 4.02 4.00
C GLY A 66 4.45 2.97 5.10
N ASN A 67 5.55 2.22 5.10
CA ASN A 67 5.78 1.21 6.14
C ASN A 67 5.98 1.82 7.53
N ALA A 68 6.68 2.96 7.64
CA ALA A 68 6.84 3.66 8.91
C ALA A 68 5.50 4.18 9.47
N ALA A 69 4.67 4.77 8.60
CA ALA A 69 3.35 5.28 8.96
C ALA A 69 2.41 4.16 9.44
N LEU A 70 2.46 2.99 8.81
CA LEU A 70 1.68 1.82 9.23
C LEU A 70 2.17 1.25 10.56
N MET A 71 3.48 1.26 10.82
CA MET A 71 4.04 0.85 12.11
C MET A 71 3.64 1.83 13.23
N LEU A 72 3.62 3.13 12.95
CA LEU A 72 3.09 4.16 13.87
C LEU A 72 1.59 3.93 14.13
N LEU A 73 0.82 3.68 13.08
CA LEU A 73 -0.62 3.40 13.17
C LEU A 73 -0.88 2.17 14.03
N ALA A 74 -0.10 1.10 13.86
CA ALA A 74 -0.13 -0.10 14.72
C ALA A 74 0.07 0.26 16.20
N HIS A 75 1.05 1.11 16.47
CA HIS A 75 1.39 1.53 17.83
C HIS A 75 0.29 2.39 18.46
N ILE A 76 -0.30 3.32 17.69
CA ILE A 76 -1.43 4.15 18.15
C ILE A 76 -2.65 3.27 18.42
N LEU A 77 -3.01 2.37 17.51
CA LEU A 77 -4.12 1.44 17.70
C LEU A 77 -3.93 0.56 18.93
N ARG A 78 -2.71 0.07 19.18
CA ARG A 78 -2.39 -0.68 20.41
C ARG A 78 -2.63 0.14 21.68
N ARG A 79 -2.36 1.44 21.63
CA ARG A 79 -2.54 2.36 22.77
C ARG A 79 -4.00 2.73 23.00
N VAL A 80 -4.78 2.87 21.94
CA VAL A 80 -6.21 3.26 22.01
C VAL A 80 -7.11 2.05 22.31
N ASN A 81 -6.72 0.86 21.86
CA ASN A 81 -7.44 -0.39 22.10
C ASN A 81 -6.94 -1.16 23.33
N LEU A 82 -6.27 -0.47 24.25
CA LEU A 82 -5.92 -1.00 25.56
C LEU A 82 -7.14 -0.79 26.50
N PRO A 83 -7.68 -1.82 27.16
CA PRO A 83 -8.53 -1.59 28.33
C PRO A 83 -7.75 -0.92 29.47
#